data_AF-A0A939GYW3-F1
#
_entry.id   AF-A0A939GYW3-F1
#
_cell.length_a   1.000
_cell.length_b   1.000
_cell.length_c   1.000
_cell.angle_alpha   90.00
_cell.angle_beta   90.00
_cell.angle_gamma   90.00
#
_symmetry.space_group_name_H-M   'P 1'
#
loop_
_entity.id
_entity.type
_entity.pdbx_description
1 polymer ?
#
loop_
_entity_poly.entity_id
_entity_poly.type
_entity_poly.pdbx_seq_one_letter_code
_entity_poly.pdbx_strand_id
1 'polypeptide(L)'
;MTLSPRRAASYRLSLRLLLSPARLRESLTTLQPQPSLRNATIAGAQVALALVLIAAALHPSPWQHVLGFACLGALAALFGRCATVAQRRRIVLIAGALLLGPVAVLSWLSWLGLPALALLLALAAITGVIAALAHRLQTGVPGAVIFIFAASAALSPVSSLQLLLERCIATALGVAVAWVLCLLTDRLRDISALPAPPTEALQHRVLTVPSPGYAPRQALRVALCAALASGLAYAAGWPHPAWAAIGAVAVQQGAHLPGTVHRAWQRTLGTLVGAALAWAFLSAAPSFWTVLLAAAVLQICTEMTIGMNYALGQIFVTPMALLMTTLAVPGEAADMALARILDTVLGAGVGTVLALAFSSVQERIELARHHRRTA
;
A
#
# COMPACT_ATOMS: atom_id res chain seq x y z
N MET A 1 32.72 -14.46 -21.01
CA MET A 1 32.42 -13.41 -22.00
C MET A 1 31.92 -12.13 -21.34
N THR A 2 32.63 -11.02 -21.50
CA THR A 2 32.21 -9.68 -21.04
C THR A 2 31.10 -9.14 -21.97
N LEU A 3 29.92 -8.85 -21.42
CA LEU A 3 28.86 -8.19 -22.20
C LEU A 3 29.33 -6.78 -22.56
N SER A 4 29.17 -6.37 -23.81
CA SER A 4 29.45 -4.99 -24.20
C SER A 4 28.50 -4.04 -23.44
N PRO A 5 28.94 -2.81 -23.10
CA PRO A 5 28.11 -1.84 -22.37
C PRO A 5 26.76 -1.57 -23.05
N ARG A 6 26.73 -1.56 -24.40
CA ARG A 6 25.51 -1.41 -25.20
C ARG A 6 24.55 -2.59 -25.02
N ARG A 7 25.04 -3.83 -24.96
CA ARG A 7 24.18 -5.01 -24.70
C ARG A 7 23.69 -5.04 -23.25
N ALA A 8 24.54 -4.67 -22.28
CA ALA A 8 24.18 -4.57 -20.87
C ALA A 8 23.08 -3.52 -20.61
N ALA A 9 23.06 -2.43 -21.38
CA ALA A 9 22.06 -1.37 -21.29
C ALA A 9 20.73 -1.67 -22.02
N SER A 10 20.59 -2.81 -22.68
CA SER A 10 19.41 -3.13 -23.50
C SER A 10 18.17 -3.43 -22.64
N TYR A 11 17.02 -2.87 -23.04
CA TYR A 11 15.72 -3.19 -22.44
C TYR A 11 15.37 -4.68 -22.55
N ARG A 12 15.65 -5.31 -23.70
CA ARG A 12 15.36 -6.73 -23.92
C ARG A 12 16.14 -7.64 -22.96
N LEU A 13 17.43 -7.35 -22.77
CA LEU A 13 18.24 -8.09 -21.81
C LEU A 13 17.75 -7.85 -20.39
N SER A 14 17.48 -6.59 -20.03
CA SER A 14 16.97 -6.24 -18.69
C SER A 14 15.68 -6.99 -18.38
N LEU A 15 14.71 -7.03 -19.31
CA LEU A 15 13.47 -7.76 -19.13
C LEU A 15 13.70 -9.27 -18.90
N ARG A 16 14.58 -9.91 -19.69
CA ARG A 16 14.93 -11.33 -19.52
C ARG A 16 15.56 -11.61 -18.15
N LEU A 17 16.44 -10.72 -17.68
CA LEU A 17 17.09 -10.86 -16.39
C LEU A 17 16.11 -10.68 -15.22
N LEU A 18 15.19 -9.71 -15.34
CA LEU A 18 14.17 -9.44 -14.34
C LEU A 18 13.18 -10.60 -14.19
N LEU A 19 12.85 -11.30 -15.28
CA LEU A 19 11.93 -12.44 -15.30
C LEU A 19 12.64 -13.80 -15.10
N SER A 20 13.93 -13.80 -14.75
CA SER A 20 14.67 -15.06 -14.58
C SER A 20 14.22 -15.86 -13.35
N PRO A 21 14.22 -17.21 -13.41
CA PRO A 21 13.86 -18.05 -12.25
C PRO A 21 14.74 -17.81 -11.02
N ALA A 22 16.01 -17.44 -11.22
CA ALA A 22 16.92 -17.09 -10.13
C ALA A 22 16.41 -15.87 -9.34
N ARG A 23 15.92 -14.84 -10.04
CA ARG A 23 15.33 -13.66 -9.40
C ARG A 23 14.03 -13.96 -8.69
N LEU A 24 13.21 -14.85 -9.23
CA LEU A 24 12.01 -15.33 -8.56
C LEU A 24 12.36 -16.01 -7.24
N ARG A 25 13.34 -16.93 -7.26
CA ARG A 25 13.82 -17.64 -6.07
C ARG A 25 14.36 -16.67 -5.02
N GLU A 26 15.26 -15.77 -5.42
CA GLU A 26 15.79 -14.72 -4.56
C GLU A 26 14.66 -13.87 -3.95
N SER A 27 13.58 -13.64 -4.71
CA SER A 27 12.42 -12.90 -4.23
C SER A 27 11.62 -13.57 -3.13
N LEU A 28 11.67 -14.89 -3.08
CA LEU A 28 10.96 -15.67 -2.09
C LEU A 28 11.84 -16.01 -0.88
N THR A 29 13.13 -16.23 -1.09
CA THR A 29 14.04 -16.71 -0.03
C THR A 29 14.70 -15.59 0.77
N THR A 30 14.78 -14.38 0.23
CA THR A 30 15.44 -13.27 0.93
C THR A 30 14.53 -12.73 2.03
N LEU A 31 14.97 -12.88 3.28
CA LEU A 31 14.36 -12.25 4.45
C LEU A 31 15.17 -11.02 4.83
N GLN A 32 14.50 -9.87 4.92
CA GLN A 32 15.09 -8.65 5.44
C GLN A 32 15.03 -8.66 6.98
N PRO A 33 16.09 -8.21 7.67
CA PRO A 33 16.04 -8.07 9.12
C PRO A 33 14.99 -7.01 9.48
N GLN A 34 14.00 -7.40 10.27
CA GLN A 34 13.02 -6.46 10.80
C GLN A 34 13.65 -5.72 11.99
N PRO A 35 13.64 -4.37 12.02
CA PRO A 35 14.28 -3.62 13.09
C PRO A 35 13.77 -3.98 14.50
N SER A 36 12.46 -4.21 14.63
CA SER A 36 11.85 -4.68 15.87
C SER A 36 10.53 -5.38 15.59
N LEU A 37 10.49 -6.68 15.86
CA LEU A 37 9.25 -7.47 15.82
C LEU A 37 8.24 -6.97 16.85
N ARG A 38 8.72 -6.51 18.01
CA ARG A 38 7.88 -5.92 19.07
C ARG A 38 7.17 -4.66 18.57
N ASN A 39 7.88 -3.72 17.94
CA ASN A 39 7.26 -2.50 17.42
C ASN A 39 6.28 -2.78 16.28
N ALA A 40 6.58 -3.76 15.43
CA ALA A 40 5.67 -4.21 14.39
C ALA A 40 4.39 -4.82 14.96
N THR A 41 4.51 -5.68 15.97
CA THR A 41 3.38 -6.31 16.66
C THR A 41 2.50 -5.26 17.34
N ILE A 42 3.10 -4.26 18.01
CA ILE A 42 2.36 -3.18 18.66
C ILE A 42 1.61 -2.32 17.65
N ALA A 43 2.25 -1.96 16.52
CA ALA A 43 1.58 -1.19 15.47
C ALA A 43 0.39 -1.96 14.87
N GLY A 44 0.57 -3.26 14.61
CA GLY A 44 -0.51 -4.14 14.16
C GLY A 44 -1.64 -4.26 15.18
N ALA A 45 -1.31 -4.42 16.47
CA ALA A 45 -2.28 -4.53 17.56
C ALA A 45 -3.06 -3.23 17.79
N GLN A 46 -2.42 -2.06 17.63
CA GLN A 46 -3.09 -0.76 17.70
C GLN A 46 -4.16 -0.62 16.62
N VAL A 47 -3.85 -1.00 15.38
CA VAL A 47 -4.84 -0.99 14.29
C VAL A 47 -5.92 -2.03 14.54
N ALA A 48 -5.55 -3.27 14.88
CA ALA A 48 -6.50 -4.34 15.16
C ALA A 48 -7.50 -3.94 16.26
N LEU A 49 -7.01 -3.36 17.36
CA LEU A 49 -7.85 -2.86 18.44
C LEU A 49 -8.73 -1.69 17.98
N ALA A 50 -8.18 -0.75 17.20
CA ALA A 50 -8.97 0.35 16.63
C ALA A 50 -10.12 -0.17 15.76
N LEU A 51 -9.85 -1.14 14.88
CA LEU A 51 -10.86 -1.77 14.02
C LEU A 51 -11.97 -2.41 14.86
N VAL A 52 -11.61 -3.17 15.89
CA VAL A 52 -12.59 -3.83 16.78
C VAL A 52 -13.43 -2.80 17.54
N LEU A 53 -12.81 -1.77 18.12
CA LEU A 53 -13.53 -0.73 18.87
C LEU A 53 -14.48 0.08 17.97
N ILE A 54 -14.01 0.47 16.78
CA ILE A 54 -14.80 1.21 15.80
C ILE A 54 -15.96 0.36 15.30
N ALA A 55 -15.71 -0.90 14.94
CA ALA A 55 -16.76 -1.81 14.49
C ALA A 55 -17.77 -2.11 15.60
N ALA A 56 -17.32 -2.32 16.83
CA ALA A 56 -18.20 -2.54 17.97
C ALA A 56 -19.14 -1.34 18.23
N ALA A 57 -18.64 -0.12 18.04
CA ALA A 57 -19.43 1.10 18.22
C ALA A 57 -20.39 1.36 17.04
N LEU A 58 -19.92 1.19 15.80
CA LEU A 58 -20.65 1.59 14.60
C LEU A 58 -21.60 0.52 14.05
N HIS A 59 -21.28 -0.77 14.22
CA HIS A 59 -22.10 -1.87 13.68
C HIS A 59 -23.56 -1.86 14.17
N PRO A 60 -23.87 -1.68 15.47
CA PRO A 60 -25.26 -1.58 15.93
C PRO A 60 -25.88 -0.19 15.69
N SER A 61 -25.12 0.77 15.17
CA SER A 61 -25.55 2.15 15.01
C SER A 61 -26.08 2.44 13.59
N PRO A 62 -26.84 3.53 13.40
CA PRO A 62 -27.24 4.00 12.06
C PRO A 62 -26.04 4.33 11.13
N TRP A 63 -24.86 4.53 11.71
CA TRP A 63 -23.64 4.94 11.02
C TRP A 63 -22.81 3.74 10.49
N GLN A 64 -23.36 2.52 10.52
CA GLN A 64 -22.68 1.32 10.00
C GLN A 64 -22.20 1.47 8.55
N HIS A 65 -22.89 2.26 7.74
CA HIS A 65 -22.58 2.46 6.32
C HIS A 65 -21.27 3.24 6.09
N VAL A 66 -20.76 3.98 7.08
CA VAL A 66 -19.44 4.64 7.03
C VAL A 66 -18.36 3.93 7.84
N LEU A 67 -18.65 2.72 8.36
CA LEU A 67 -17.70 1.91 9.12
C LEU A 67 -16.35 1.77 8.41
N GLY A 68 -16.37 1.45 7.11
CA GLY A 68 -15.15 1.30 6.32
C GLY A 68 -14.26 2.55 6.32
N PHE A 69 -14.86 3.74 6.26
CA PHE A 69 -14.11 5.00 6.29
C PHE A 69 -13.47 5.25 7.66
N ALA A 70 -14.16 4.93 8.76
CA ALA A 70 -13.56 4.99 10.10
C ALA A 70 -12.40 3.99 10.26
N CYS A 71 -12.56 2.76 9.76
CA CYS A 71 -11.48 1.76 9.74
C CYS A 71 -10.27 2.22 8.91
N LEU A 72 -10.49 2.90 7.77
CA LEU A 72 -9.40 3.48 6.96
C LEU A 72 -8.64 4.57 7.73
N GLY A 73 -9.35 5.43 8.47
CA GLY A 73 -8.73 6.44 9.33
C GLY A 73 -7.83 5.81 10.41
N ALA A 74 -8.24 4.65 10.96
CA ALA A 74 -7.47 3.94 11.98
C ALA A 74 -6.10 3.44 11.48
N LEU A 75 -5.92 3.26 10.17
CA LEU A 75 -4.64 2.85 9.56
C LEU A 75 -3.53 3.90 9.76
N ALA A 76 -3.86 5.12 10.21
CA ALA A 76 -2.88 6.13 10.60
C ALA A 76 -1.88 5.60 11.66
N ALA A 77 -2.30 4.66 12.52
CA ALA A 77 -1.45 4.04 13.53
C ALA A 77 -0.29 3.20 12.94
N LEU A 78 -0.34 2.78 11.66
CA LEU A 78 0.75 2.03 11.04
C LEU A 78 2.02 2.86 10.86
N PHE A 79 1.88 4.18 10.79
CA PHE A 79 3.00 5.07 10.48
C PHE A 79 3.83 5.40 11.72
N GLY A 80 5.11 5.71 11.51
CA GLY A 80 6.02 6.13 12.57
C GLY A 80 6.35 5.04 13.62
N ARG A 81 6.14 3.74 13.31
CA ARG A 81 6.43 2.63 14.25
C ARG A 81 7.89 2.56 14.74
N CYS A 82 8.82 3.05 13.93
CA CYS A 82 10.25 3.18 14.27
C CYS A 82 10.67 4.63 14.52
N ALA A 83 9.74 5.52 14.90
CA ALA A 83 10.03 6.89 15.30
C ALA A 83 10.03 7.04 16.82
N THR A 84 10.71 8.06 17.33
CA THR A 84 10.60 8.43 18.77
C THR A 84 9.15 8.73 19.16
N VAL A 85 8.81 8.65 20.44
CA VAL A 85 7.43 8.88 20.92
C VAL A 85 6.91 10.27 20.53
N ALA A 86 7.73 11.31 20.65
CA ALA A 86 7.34 12.67 20.27
C ALA A 86 7.10 12.80 18.76
N GLN A 87 7.99 12.24 17.93
CA GLN A 87 7.85 12.27 16.47
C GLN A 87 6.67 11.44 15.99
N ARG A 88 6.40 10.29 16.62
CA ARG A 88 5.31 9.40 16.21
C ARG A 88 3.96 10.09 16.27
N ARG A 89 3.69 10.89 17.31
CA ARG A 89 2.45 11.66 17.43
C ARG A 89 2.21 12.55 16.21
N ARG A 90 3.25 13.27 15.78
CA ARG A 90 3.22 14.12 14.59
C ARG A 90 3.02 13.30 13.31
N ILE A 91 3.73 12.18 13.18
CA ILE A 91 3.64 11.31 12.00
C ILE A 91 2.23 10.72 11.86
N VAL A 92 1.60 10.26 12.95
CA VAL A 92 0.25 9.71 12.93
C VAL A 92 -0.77 10.77 12.49
N LEU A 93 -0.64 12.02 12.96
CA LEU A 93 -1.52 13.11 12.51
C LEU A 93 -1.29 13.48 11.04
N ILE A 94 -0.04 13.53 10.59
CA ILE A 94 0.28 13.75 9.18
C ILE A 94 -0.31 12.62 8.31
N ALA A 95 -0.13 11.37 8.72
CA ALA A 95 -0.71 10.22 8.04
C ALA A 95 -2.24 10.29 8.02
N GLY A 96 -2.85 10.69 9.14
CA GLY A 96 -4.29 10.92 9.24
C GLY A 96 -4.80 11.98 8.25
N ALA A 97 -4.08 13.09 8.10
CA ALA A 97 -4.41 14.11 7.11
C ALA A 97 -4.25 13.59 5.66
N LEU A 98 -3.21 12.77 5.41
CA LEU A 98 -2.99 12.12 4.10
C LEU A 98 -3.98 10.99 3.81
N LEU A 99 -4.70 10.47 4.81
CA LEU A 99 -5.85 9.57 4.64
C LEU A 99 -7.13 10.36 4.38
N LEU A 100 -7.40 11.37 5.20
CA LEU A 100 -8.63 12.17 5.16
C LEU A 100 -8.73 13.04 3.90
N GLY A 101 -7.65 13.73 3.52
CA GLY A 101 -7.66 14.66 2.38
C GLY A 101 -8.12 14.01 1.08
N PRO A 102 -7.51 12.89 0.65
CA PRO A 102 -7.94 12.17 -0.55
C PRO A 102 -9.37 11.67 -0.50
N VAL A 103 -9.83 11.17 0.66
CA VAL A 103 -11.22 10.74 0.87
C VAL A 103 -12.18 11.92 0.67
N ALA A 104 -11.85 13.08 1.24
CA ALA A 104 -12.65 14.29 1.12
C ALA A 104 -12.70 14.80 -0.33
N VAL A 105 -11.55 14.89 -1.01
CA VAL A 105 -11.47 15.36 -2.40
C VAL A 105 -12.24 14.43 -3.34
N LEU A 106 -12.05 13.11 -3.26
CA LEU A 106 -12.74 12.18 -4.15
C LEU A 106 -14.25 12.11 -3.85
N SER A 107 -14.64 12.18 -2.58
CA SER A 107 -16.06 12.24 -2.21
C SER A 107 -16.72 13.54 -2.72
N TRP A 108 -15.99 14.67 -2.68
CA TRP A 108 -16.46 15.94 -3.24
C TRP A 108 -16.60 15.88 -4.76
N LEU A 109 -15.60 15.35 -5.46
CA LEU A 109 -15.66 15.15 -6.91
C LEU A 109 -16.80 14.18 -7.30
N SER A 110 -17.02 13.13 -6.52
CA SER A 110 -18.14 12.22 -6.75
C SER A 110 -19.50 12.90 -6.55
N TRP A 111 -19.62 13.74 -5.52
CA TRP A 111 -20.84 14.52 -5.25
C TRP A 111 -21.15 15.54 -6.35
N LEU A 112 -20.12 16.11 -6.99
CA LEU A 112 -20.28 16.95 -8.18
C LEU A 112 -20.74 16.19 -9.44
N GLY A 113 -20.92 14.87 -9.35
CA GLY A 113 -21.43 14.04 -10.45
C GLY A 113 -20.39 13.71 -11.51
N LEU A 114 -19.09 13.79 -11.19
CA LEU A 114 -18.05 13.42 -12.16
C LEU A 114 -18.14 11.93 -12.54
N PRO A 115 -17.95 11.59 -13.83
CA PRO A 115 -18.01 10.21 -14.29
C PRO A 115 -16.86 9.38 -13.72
N ALA A 116 -17.05 8.05 -13.70
CA ALA A 116 -16.08 7.11 -13.13
C ALA A 116 -14.65 7.29 -13.68
N LEU A 117 -14.51 7.49 -14.99
CA LEU A 117 -13.20 7.74 -15.61
C LEU A 117 -12.52 9.00 -15.06
N ALA A 118 -13.26 10.09 -14.84
CA ALA A 118 -12.71 11.32 -14.28
C ALA A 118 -12.28 11.12 -12.82
N LEU A 119 -13.04 10.35 -12.03
CA LEU A 119 -12.65 9.99 -10.66
C LEU A 119 -11.40 9.11 -10.62
N LEU A 120 -11.22 8.19 -11.57
CA LEU A 120 -10.01 7.38 -11.69
C LEU A 120 -8.78 8.21 -12.08
N LEU A 121 -8.94 9.20 -12.97
CA LEU A 121 -7.88 10.15 -13.31
C LEU A 121 -7.53 11.06 -12.12
N ALA A 122 -8.54 11.51 -11.36
CA ALA A 122 -8.33 12.26 -10.13
C ALA A 122 -7.57 11.42 -9.09
N LEU A 123 -7.96 10.15 -8.88
CA LEU A 123 -7.24 9.21 -8.02
C LEU A 123 -5.78 9.07 -8.45
N ALA A 124 -5.52 8.96 -9.76
CA ALA A 124 -4.17 8.85 -10.29
C ALA A 124 -3.32 10.10 -10.00
N ALA A 125 -3.89 11.29 -10.22
CA ALA A 125 -3.22 12.56 -9.90
C ALA A 125 -2.93 12.68 -8.39
N ILE A 126 -3.93 12.40 -7.55
CA ILE A 126 -3.81 12.38 -6.09
C ILE A 126 -2.72 11.40 -5.65
N THR A 127 -2.65 10.23 -6.28
CA THR A 127 -1.63 9.20 -5.98
C THR A 127 -0.20 9.72 -6.22
N GLY A 128 0.04 10.44 -7.33
CA GLY A 128 1.33 11.08 -7.58
C GLY A 128 1.67 12.14 -6.53
N VAL A 129 0.71 12.99 -6.17
CA VAL A 129 0.88 14.04 -5.16
C VAL A 129 1.18 13.43 -3.78
N ILE A 130 0.40 12.44 -3.36
CA ILE A 130 0.60 11.73 -2.09
C ILE A 130 1.96 11.04 -2.07
N ALA A 131 2.38 10.40 -3.16
CA ALA A 131 3.70 9.76 -3.21
C ALA A 131 4.84 10.77 -3.00
N ALA A 132 4.74 11.96 -3.60
CA ALA A 132 5.69 13.05 -3.37
C ALA A 132 5.64 13.58 -1.94
N LEU A 133 4.45 13.79 -1.39
CA LEU A 133 4.26 14.27 -0.01
C LEU A 133 4.76 13.24 1.01
N ALA A 134 4.40 11.97 0.87
CA ALA A 134 4.83 10.89 1.75
C ALA A 134 6.35 10.75 1.78
N HIS A 135 7.02 10.97 0.64
CA HIS A 135 8.47 11.02 0.54
C HIS A 135 9.05 12.26 1.22
N ARG A 136 8.55 13.46 0.92
CA ARG A 136 9.00 14.73 1.51
C ARG A 136 8.82 14.77 3.03
N LEU A 137 7.70 14.26 3.51
CA LEU A 137 7.31 14.26 4.93
C LEU A 137 7.91 13.07 5.69
N GLN A 138 8.65 12.18 5.00
CA GLN A 138 9.31 11.00 5.59
C GLN A 138 8.37 10.17 6.47
N THR A 139 7.13 9.96 5.99
CA THR A 139 6.07 9.24 6.74
C THR A 139 6.47 7.82 7.15
N GLY A 140 7.46 7.23 6.46
CA GLY A 140 7.99 5.91 6.74
C GLY A 140 7.19 4.78 6.08
N VAL A 141 7.57 3.53 6.38
CA VAL A 141 6.80 2.33 6.01
C VAL A 141 5.49 2.36 6.80
N PRO A 142 4.30 2.02 6.22
CA PRO A 142 4.03 1.28 4.98
C PRO A 142 4.08 2.07 3.66
N GLY A 143 4.45 3.35 3.67
CA GLY A 143 4.55 4.19 2.48
C GLY A 143 3.18 4.58 1.90
N ALA A 144 3.18 5.06 0.66
CA ALA A 144 2.00 5.66 0.03
C ALA A 144 0.83 4.72 -0.29
N VAL A 145 1.02 3.38 -0.27
CA VAL A 145 -0.02 2.41 -0.69
C VAL A 145 -1.27 2.53 0.17
N ILE A 146 -1.12 2.71 1.48
CA ILE A 146 -2.25 2.79 2.41
C ILE A 146 -3.11 4.02 2.15
N PHE A 147 -2.49 5.16 1.83
CA PHE A 147 -3.22 6.38 1.47
C PHE A 147 -4.03 6.20 0.18
N ILE A 148 -3.46 5.51 -0.82
CA ILE A 148 -4.13 5.24 -2.11
C ILE A 148 -5.26 4.24 -1.93
N PHE A 149 -5.08 3.23 -1.08
CA PHE A 149 -6.13 2.30 -0.69
C PHE A 149 -7.32 3.04 -0.05
N ALA A 150 -7.06 3.94 0.89
CA ALA A 150 -8.11 4.78 1.49
C ALA A 150 -8.80 5.68 0.47
N ALA A 151 -8.03 6.34 -0.40
CA ALA A 151 -8.57 7.17 -1.47
C ALA A 151 -9.48 6.37 -2.42
N SER A 152 -9.11 5.14 -2.76
CA SER A 152 -9.88 4.30 -3.68
C SER A 152 -11.29 3.95 -3.15
N ALA A 153 -11.46 3.84 -1.83
CA ALA A 153 -12.77 3.58 -1.23
C ALA A 153 -13.76 4.74 -1.43
N ALA A 154 -13.24 5.96 -1.61
CA ALA A 154 -14.04 7.16 -1.85
C ALA A 154 -14.51 7.31 -3.32
N LEU A 155 -14.18 6.36 -4.21
CA LEU A 155 -14.70 6.34 -5.59
C LEU A 155 -16.17 5.92 -5.67
N SER A 156 -16.72 5.34 -4.60
CA SER A 156 -18.14 4.99 -4.53
C SER A 156 -19.02 6.25 -4.62
N PRO A 157 -20.12 6.22 -5.39
CA PRO A 157 -20.97 7.39 -5.62
C PRO A 157 -21.43 8.08 -4.33
N VAL A 158 -21.51 9.41 -4.37
CA VAL A 158 -21.99 10.24 -3.26
C VAL A 158 -23.26 10.96 -3.69
N SER A 159 -24.40 10.60 -3.10
CA SER A 159 -25.71 11.15 -3.45
C SER A 159 -26.07 12.44 -2.71
N SER A 160 -25.40 12.75 -1.60
CA SER A 160 -25.73 13.91 -0.75
C SER A 160 -24.50 14.52 -0.09
N LEU A 161 -24.60 15.80 0.25
CA LEU A 161 -23.58 16.49 1.06
C LEU A 161 -23.43 15.83 2.44
N GLN A 162 -24.52 15.31 3.01
CA GLN A 162 -24.50 14.56 4.26
C GLN A 162 -23.56 13.36 4.18
N LEU A 163 -23.69 12.51 3.15
CA LEU A 163 -22.84 11.33 2.99
C LEU A 163 -21.36 11.72 2.82
N LEU A 164 -21.08 12.81 2.09
CA LEU A 164 -19.72 13.36 2.00
C LEU A 164 -19.17 13.69 3.39
N LEU A 165 -19.93 14.43 4.19
CA LEU A 165 -19.53 14.83 5.54
C LEU A 165 -19.39 13.61 6.47
N GLU A 166 -20.29 12.63 6.39
CA GLU A 166 -20.22 11.39 7.16
C GLU A 166 -18.94 10.60 6.84
N ARG A 167 -18.53 10.49 5.57
CA ARG A 167 -17.25 9.85 5.18
C ARG A 167 -16.05 10.58 5.80
N CYS A 168 -16.05 11.91 5.76
CA CYS A 168 -14.99 12.73 6.32
C CYS A 168 -14.93 12.62 7.84
N ILE A 169 -16.07 12.72 8.53
CA ILE A 169 -16.18 12.61 9.98
C ILE A 169 -15.77 11.21 10.44
N ALA A 170 -16.27 10.15 9.79
CA ALA A 170 -15.91 8.78 10.11
C ALA A 170 -14.39 8.56 9.99
N THR A 171 -13.79 9.01 8.87
CA THR A 171 -12.33 8.92 8.68
C THR A 171 -11.57 9.69 9.76
N ALA A 172 -12.00 10.90 10.10
CA ALA A 172 -11.38 11.71 11.15
C ALA A 172 -11.51 11.07 12.55
N LEU A 173 -12.65 10.46 12.87
CA LEU A 173 -12.85 9.70 14.11
C LEU A 173 -11.92 8.48 14.16
N GLY A 174 -11.77 7.76 13.05
CA GLY A 174 -10.80 6.68 12.93
C GLY A 174 -9.36 7.12 13.23
N VAL A 175 -8.96 8.27 12.66
CA VAL A 175 -7.66 8.90 12.95
C VAL A 175 -7.53 9.27 14.42
N ALA A 176 -8.58 9.81 15.04
CA ALA A 176 -8.59 10.16 16.46
C ALA A 176 -8.42 8.92 17.35
N VAL A 177 -9.14 7.83 17.06
CA VAL A 177 -8.99 6.55 17.76
C VAL A 177 -7.56 6.02 17.62
N ALA A 178 -7.01 6.00 16.41
CA ALA A 178 -5.63 5.61 16.17
C ALA A 178 -4.65 6.46 16.98
N TRP A 179 -4.82 7.78 16.99
CA TRP A 179 -3.97 8.70 17.72
C TRP A 179 -4.03 8.45 19.23
N VAL A 180 -5.21 8.29 19.81
CA VAL A 180 -5.39 7.97 21.23
C VAL A 180 -4.75 6.63 21.58
N LEU A 181 -4.98 5.58 20.79
CA LEU A 181 -4.35 4.28 21.03
C LEU A 181 -2.83 4.37 20.95
N CYS A 182 -2.29 5.10 19.98
CA CYS A 182 -0.85 5.36 19.89
C CYS A 182 -0.33 6.08 21.13
N LEU A 183 -1.02 7.11 21.63
CA LEU A 183 -0.63 7.81 22.86
C LEU A 183 -0.57 6.89 24.08
N LEU A 184 -1.57 6.02 24.25
CA LEU A 184 -1.70 5.15 25.42
C LEU A 184 -0.68 4.00 25.41
N THR A 185 -0.30 3.52 24.24
CA THR A 185 0.50 2.29 24.09
C THR A 185 1.91 2.51 23.57
N ASP A 186 2.29 3.74 23.19
CA ASP A 186 3.62 4.04 22.65
C ASP A 186 4.78 3.75 23.60
N ARG A 187 4.53 3.85 24.90
CA ARG A 187 5.49 3.48 25.94
C ARG A 187 5.87 1.99 25.91
N LEU A 188 5.07 1.15 25.27
CA LEU A 188 5.32 -0.28 25.13
C LEU A 188 6.28 -0.59 23.97
N ARG A 189 6.62 0.39 23.13
CA ARG A 189 7.54 0.20 22.00
C ARG A 189 8.99 0.10 22.49
N ASP A 190 9.77 -0.70 21.79
CA ASP A 190 11.21 -0.78 21.97
C ASP A 190 11.89 0.40 21.26
N ILE A 191 12.34 1.36 22.07
CA ILE A 191 13.05 2.57 21.62
C ILE A 191 14.52 2.27 21.34
N SER A 192 15.08 1.19 21.89
CA SER A 192 16.47 0.79 21.63
C SER A 192 16.67 0.27 20.20
N ALA A 193 15.60 -0.23 19.60
CA ALA A 193 15.56 -0.71 18.22
C ALA A 193 15.27 0.39 17.18
N LEU A 194 15.35 1.66 17.55
CA LEU A 194 15.28 2.76 16.59
C LEU A 194 16.50 2.71 15.66
N PRO A 195 16.35 3.04 14.36
CA PRO A 195 17.49 3.15 13.47
C PRO A 195 18.49 4.15 14.06
N ALA A 196 19.77 3.75 14.17
CA ALA A 196 20.83 4.67 14.57
C ALA A 196 20.80 5.91 13.66
N PRO A 197 21.03 7.13 14.20
CA PRO A 197 21.14 8.31 13.35
C PRO A 197 22.20 8.04 12.27
N PRO A 198 21.94 8.41 11.00
CA PRO A 198 22.89 8.16 9.93
C PRO A 198 24.23 8.81 10.28
N THR A 199 25.31 8.02 10.22
CA THR A 199 26.68 8.49 10.48
C THR A 199 27.02 9.64 9.52
N GLU A 200 27.86 10.61 9.91
CA GLU A 200 28.21 11.79 9.10
C GLU A 200 28.66 11.45 7.66
N ALA A 201 29.33 10.30 7.47
CA ALA A 201 29.72 9.80 6.15
C ALA A 201 28.54 9.32 5.27
N LEU A 202 27.49 8.77 5.89
CA LEU A 202 26.21 8.43 5.23
C LEU A 202 25.38 9.69 5.01
N GLN A 203 25.42 10.66 5.93
CA GLN A 203 24.81 11.98 5.72
C GLN A 203 25.41 12.64 4.48
N HIS A 204 26.72 12.67 4.26
CA HIS A 204 27.28 13.24 3.03
C HIS A 204 26.91 12.49 1.73
N ARG A 205 26.61 11.18 1.79
CA ARG A 205 26.08 10.41 0.64
C ARG A 205 24.58 10.57 0.42
N VAL A 206 23.80 10.70 1.49
CA VAL A 206 22.32 10.84 1.51
C VAL A 206 21.90 12.31 1.35
N LEU A 207 22.74 13.27 1.75
CA LEU A 207 22.62 14.71 1.49
C LEU A 207 23.07 15.08 0.07
N THR A 208 23.12 14.11 -0.85
CA THR A 208 22.74 14.45 -2.22
C THR A 208 21.29 14.88 -2.15
N VAL A 209 21.10 16.20 -1.96
CA VAL A 209 19.81 16.90 -2.04
C VAL A 209 18.99 16.17 -3.09
N PRO A 210 17.79 15.63 -2.77
CA PRO A 210 16.95 15.05 -3.80
C PRO A 210 16.84 16.12 -4.86
N SER A 211 17.40 15.88 -6.05
CA SER A 211 17.40 16.93 -7.07
C SER A 211 15.96 17.42 -7.16
N PRO A 212 15.68 18.72 -7.13
CA PRO A 212 14.31 19.23 -7.09
C PRO A 212 13.41 18.62 -8.18
N GLY A 213 14.01 18.10 -9.26
CA GLY A 213 13.38 17.33 -10.34
C GLY A 213 13.09 15.84 -10.09
N TYR A 214 13.70 15.16 -9.09
CA TYR A 214 13.46 13.75 -8.78
C TYR A 214 12.04 13.52 -8.22
N ALA A 215 11.60 14.35 -7.28
CA ALA A 215 10.26 14.27 -6.69
C ALA A 215 9.12 14.44 -7.72
N PRO A 216 9.10 15.47 -8.60
CA PRO A 216 8.03 15.61 -9.60
C PRO A 216 8.07 14.52 -10.67
N ARG A 217 9.26 14.05 -11.08
CA ARG A 217 9.36 12.92 -12.02
C ARG A 217 8.81 11.63 -11.43
N GLN A 218 9.12 11.35 -10.16
CA GLN A 218 8.60 10.18 -9.46
C GLN A 218 7.09 10.29 -9.24
N ALA A 219 6.59 11.46 -8.86
CA ALA A 219 5.16 11.74 -8.73
C ALA A 219 4.42 11.47 -10.04
N LEU A 220 4.93 12.01 -11.14
CA LEU A 220 4.36 11.81 -12.47
C LEU A 220 4.39 10.35 -12.87
N ARG A 221 5.51 9.64 -12.66
CA ARG A 221 5.61 8.20 -12.94
C ARG A 221 4.58 7.40 -12.15
N VAL A 222 4.40 7.69 -10.86
CA VAL A 222 3.43 7.01 -9.98
C VAL A 222 2.00 7.32 -10.42
N ALA A 223 1.69 8.57 -10.78
CA ALA A 223 0.40 8.97 -11.33
C ALA A 223 0.10 8.26 -12.66
N LEU A 224 1.07 8.20 -13.58
CA LEU A 224 0.93 7.50 -14.85
C LEU A 224 0.72 6.00 -14.65
N CYS A 225 1.42 5.38 -13.69
CA CYS A 225 1.19 3.97 -13.33
C CYS A 225 -0.24 3.74 -12.84
N ALA A 226 -0.73 4.60 -11.94
CA ALA A 226 -2.08 4.51 -11.43
C ALA A 226 -3.11 4.70 -12.56
N ALA A 227 -2.96 5.74 -13.38
CA ALA A 227 -3.87 6.06 -14.48
C ALA A 227 -3.93 4.96 -15.53
N LEU A 228 -2.79 4.41 -15.94
CA LEU A 228 -2.73 3.34 -16.93
C LEU A 228 -3.31 2.03 -16.38
N ALA A 229 -2.97 1.65 -15.15
CA ALA A 229 -3.47 0.41 -14.56
C ALA A 229 -4.98 0.46 -14.32
N SER A 230 -5.51 1.53 -13.71
CA SER A 230 -6.95 1.68 -13.52
C SER A 230 -7.69 1.94 -14.83
N GLY A 231 -7.11 2.70 -15.76
CA GLY A 231 -7.71 2.95 -17.07
C GLY A 231 -7.87 1.68 -17.89
N LEU A 232 -6.85 0.79 -17.89
CA LEU A 232 -6.93 -0.51 -18.56
C LEU A 232 -7.97 -1.44 -17.91
N ALA A 233 -8.00 -1.52 -16.58
CA ALA A 233 -9.01 -2.31 -15.86
C ALA A 233 -10.43 -1.79 -16.12
N TYR A 234 -10.61 -0.46 -16.13
CA TYR A 234 -11.88 0.18 -16.43
C TYR A 234 -12.32 -0.08 -17.88
N ALA A 235 -11.42 0.05 -18.85
CA ALA A 235 -11.70 -0.23 -20.26
C ALA A 235 -12.04 -1.72 -20.51
N ALA A 236 -11.50 -2.62 -19.69
CA ALA A 236 -11.81 -4.05 -19.72
C ALA A 236 -13.13 -4.40 -18.98
N GLY A 237 -13.82 -3.43 -18.40
CA GLY A 237 -15.07 -3.63 -17.66
C GLY A 237 -14.89 -4.34 -16.30
N TRP A 238 -13.71 -4.26 -15.69
CA TRP A 238 -13.45 -4.92 -14.41
C TRP A 238 -14.12 -4.18 -13.24
N PRO A 239 -14.56 -4.91 -12.19
CA PRO A 239 -15.39 -4.35 -11.11
C PRO A 239 -14.61 -3.39 -10.19
N HIS A 240 -13.28 -3.54 -10.08
CA HIS A 240 -12.48 -2.78 -9.13
C HIS A 240 -11.23 -2.12 -9.75
N PRO A 241 -11.35 -1.21 -10.74
CA PRO A 241 -10.19 -0.66 -11.46
C PRO A 241 -9.13 0.01 -10.57
N ALA A 242 -9.53 0.57 -9.43
CA ALA A 242 -8.60 1.18 -8.48
C ALA A 242 -7.66 0.15 -7.80
N TRP A 243 -8.04 -1.12 -7.72
CA TRP A 243 -7.18 -2.18 -7.19
C TRP A 243 -5.95 -2.41 -8.07
N ALA A 244 -6.10 -2.31 -9.39
CA ALA A 244 -4.99 -2.34 -10.33
C ALA A 244 -4.03 -1.15 -10.12
N ALA A 245 -4.58 0.06 -9.90
CA ALA A 245 -3.77 1.24 -9.56
C ALA A 245 -2.96 1.05 -8.28
N ILE A 246 -3.59 0.55 -7.20
CA ILE A 246 -2.90 0.23 -5.94
C ILE A 246 -1.76 -0.76 -6.20
N GLY A 247 -2.00 -1.78 -7.04
CA GLY A 247 -0.99 -2.77 -7.39
C GLY A 247 0.19 -2.18 -8.13
N ALA A 248 -0.05 -1.34 -9.12
CA ALA A 248 0.99 -0.66 -9.87
C ALA A 248 1.84 0.24 -8.96
N VAL A 249 1.20 0.99 -8.07
CA VAL A 249 1.92 1.91 -7.16
C VAL A 249 2.71 1.15 -6.10
N ALA A 250 2.17 0.06 -5.57
CA ALA A 250 2.87 -0.80 -4.61
C ALA A 250 4.19 -1.36 -5.17
N VAL A 251 4.18 -1.72 -6.46
CA VAL A 251 5.37 -2.15 -7.20
C VAL A 251 6.37 -1.01 -7.37
N GLN A 252 5.90 0.21 -7.70
CA GLN A 252 6.75 1.40 -7.88
C GLN A 252 7.48 1.89 -6.62
N GLN A 253 7.12 1.37 -5.45
CA GLN A 253 7.83 1.67 -4.21
C GLN A 253 9.16 0.90 -4.04
N GLY A 254 9.52 0.01 -4.98
CA GLY A 254 10.86 -0.55 -5.01
C GLY A 254 11.90 0.54 -5.29
N ALA A 255 12.94 0.65 -4.45
CA ALA A 255 13.92 1.74 -4.52
C ALA A 255 14.69 1.82 -5.84
N HIS A 256 14.85 0.70 -6.53
CA HIS A 256 15.51 0.57 -7.84
C HIS A 256 14.83 -0.52 -8.67
N LEU A 257 15.18 -0.60 -9.95
CA LEU A 257 14.57 -1.54 -10.91
C LEU A 257 14.53 -3.01 -10.42
N PRO A 258 15.62 -3.61 -9.89
CA PRO A 258 15.55 -4.95 -9.29
C PRO A 258 14.55 -5.05 -8.12
N GLY A 259 14.53 -4.07 -7.22
CA GLY A 259 13.63 -4.06 -6.06
C GLY A 259 12.16 -3.89 -6.45
N THR A 260 11.90 -3.17 -7.55
CA THR A 260 10.57 -3.05 -8.15
C THR A 260 10.04 -4.41 -8.59
N VAL A 261 10.85 -5.19 -9.31
CA VAL A 261 10.44 -6.51 -9.81
C VAL A 261 10.35 -7.54 -8.69
N HIS A 262 11.25 -7.47 -7.70
CA HIS A 262 11.16 -8.27 -6.49
C HIS A 262 9.81 -8.05 -5.79
N ARG A 263 9.42 -6.78 -5.59
CA ARG A 263 8.09 -6.44 -5.07
C ARG A 263 6.96 -6.90 -5.97
N ALA A 264 7.11 -6.82 -7.30
CA ALA A 264 6.10 -7.30 -8.24
C ALA A 264 5.83 -8.80 -8.05
N TRP A 265 6.89 -9.62 -8.03
CA TRP A 265 6.77 -11.06 -7.79
C TRP A 265 6.18 -11.38 -6.42
N GLN A 266 6.72 -10.76 -5.38
CA GLN A 266 6.25 -10.95 -4.02
C GLN A 266 4.78 -10.55 -3.86
N ARG A 267 4.37 -9.47 -4.53
CA ARG A 267 2.98 -9.03 -4.56
C ARG A 267 2.09 -10.04 -5.25
N THR A 268 2.44 -10.43 -6.47
CA THR A 268 1.62 -11.35 -7.25
C THR A 268 1.49 -12.70 -6.55
N LEU A 269 2.59 -13.30 -6.12
CA LEU A 269 2.56 -14.61 -5.46
C LEU A 269 1.87 -14.58 -4.09
N GLY A 270 2.17 -13.57 -3.26
CA GLY A 270 1.53 -13.42 -1.97
C GLY A 270 0.03 -13.14 -2.09
N THR A 271 -0.38 -12.34 -3.09
CA THR A 271 -1.80 -12.11 -3.39
C THR A 271 -2.50 -13.38 -3.87
N LEU A 272 -1.87 -14.20 -4.72
CA LEU A 272 -2.48 -15.46 -5.17
C LEU A 272 -2.85 -16.36 -3.99
N VAL A 273 -1.90 -16.58 -3.08
CA VAL A 273 -2.11 -17.38 -1.87
C VAL A 273 -3.14 -16.69 -0.96
N GLY A 274 -2.97 -15.39 -0.70
CA GLY A 274 -3.86 -14.64 0.17
C GLY A 274 -5.31 -14.56 -0.34
N ALA A 275 -5.52 -14.43 -1.64
CA ALA A 275 -6.84 -14.44 -2.27
C ALA A 275 -7.50 -15.82 -2.16
N ALA A 276 -6.74 -16.91 -2.31
CA ALA A 276 -7.24 -18.27 -2.09
C ALA A 276 -7.65 -18.49 -0.62
N LEU A 277 -6.88 -17.97 0.34
CA LEU A 277 -7.25 -18.01 1.77
C LEU A 277 -8.52 -17.21 2.05
N ALA A 278 -8.63 -16.01 1.47
CA ALA A 278 -9.83 -15.17 1.60
C ALA A 278 -11.07 -15.86 1.06
N TRP A 279 -10.94 -16.45 -0.14
CA TRP A 279 -11.99 -17.20 -0.80
C TRP A 279 -12.45 -18.38 0.07
N ALA A 280 -11.52 -19.21 0.55
CA ALA A 280 -11.84 -20.36 1.40
C ALA A 280 -12.54 -19.92 2.69
N PHE A 281 -12.07 -18.85 3.33
CA PHE A 281 -12.67 -18.33 4.56
C PHE A 281 -14.07 -17.75 4.33
N LEU A 282 -14.25 -16.92 3.30
CA LEU A 282 -15.53 -16.27 3.00
C LEU A 282 -16.57 -17.25 2.43
N SER A 283 -16.14 -18.32 1.77
CA SER A 283 -17.03 -19.38 1.28
C SER A 283 -17.77 -20.11 2.40
N ALA A 284 -17.26 -20.04 3.64
CA ALA A 284 -17.95 -20.57 4.82
C ALA A 284 -19.06 -19.65 5.35
N ALA A 285 -19.36 -18.53 4.67
CA ALA A 285 -20.34 -17.52 5.08
C ALA A 285 -20.20 -17.09 6.57
N PRO A 286 -18.99 -16.67 7.00
CA PRO A 286 -18.74 -16.31 8.40
C PRO A 286 -19.57 -15.11 8.84
N SER A 287 -19.90 -15.08 10.14
CA SER A 287 -20.58 -13.92 10.74
C SER A 287 -19.73 -12.65 10.65
N PHE A 288 -20.37 -11.48 10.75
CA PHE A 288 -19.70 -10.18 10.81
C PHE A 288 -18.55 -10.16 11.83
N TRP A 289 -18.81 -10.64 13.06
CA TRP A 289 -17.82 -10.67 14.14
C TRP A 289 -16.66 -11.61 13.85
N THR A 290 -16.93 -12.75 13.21
CA THR A 290 -15.89 -13.70 12.78
C THR A 290 -14.98 -13.07 11.72
N VAL A 291 -15.55 -12.35 10.75
CA VAL A 291 -14.79 -11.61 9.71
C VAL A 291 -13.95 -10.49 10.36
N LEU A 292 -14.54 -9.72 11.27
CA LEU A 292 -13.85 -8.64 11.98
C LEU A 292 -12.65 -9.15 12.78
N LEU A 293 -12.83 -10.21 13.57
CA LEU A 293 -11.76 -10.79 14.39
C LEU A 293 -10.67 -11.41 13.52
N ALA A 294 -11.04 -12.10 12.43
CA ALA A 294 -10.07 -12.63 11.49
C ALA A 294 -9.25 -11.51 10.85
N ALA A 295 -9.87 -10.42 10.41
CA ALA A 295 -9.17 -9.27 9.85
C ALA A 295 -8.25 -8.59 10.89
N ALA A 296 -8.67 -8.50 12.15
CA ALA A 296 -7.84 -7.99 13.25
C ALA A 296 -6.59 -8.85 13.48
N VAL A 297 -6.71 -10.18 13.44
CA VAL A 297 -5.56 -11.10 13.54
C VAL A 297 -4.64 -10.98 12.32
N LEU A 298 -5.21 -10.98 11.11
CA LEU A 298 -4.45 -10.83 9.87
C LEU A 298 -3.69 -9.48 9.81
N GLN A 299 -4.24 -8.42 10.41
CA GLN A 299 -3.56 -7.13 10.53
C GLN A 299 -2.29 -7.20 11.40
N ILE A 300 -2.33 -7.95 12.50
CA ILE A 300 -1.15 -8.17 13.35
C ILE A 300 -0.11 -9.00 12.59
N CYS A 301 -0.52 -10.12 11.98
CA CYS A 301 0.36 -10.98 11.18
C CYS A 301 0.98 -10.23 10.00
N THR A 302 0.21 -9.36 9.34
CA THR A 302 0.68 -8.46 8.29
C THR A 302 1.85 -7.63 8.80
N GLU A 303 1.70 -6.92 9.91
CA GLU A 303 2.75 -6.00 10.36
C GLU A 303 4.01 -6.73 10.81
N MET A 304 3.85 -7.89 11.44
CA MET A 304 4.97 -8.75 11.81
C MET A 304 5.76 -9.18 10.57
N THR A 305 5.11 -9.49 9.45
CA THR A 305 5.77 -10.15 8.31
C THR A 305 6.14 -9.24 7.13
N ILE A 306 5.37 -8.16 6.89
CA ILE A 306 5.51 -7.32 5.69
C ILE A 306 6.86 -6.61 5.61
N GLY A 307 7.49 -6.34 6.75
CA GLY A 307 8.84 -5.76 6.83
C GLY A 307 9.95 -6.76 6.55
N MET A 308 9.71 -8.06 6.76
CA MET A 308 10.68 -9.13 6.54
C MET A 308 10.67 -9.61 5.09
N ASN A 309 9.48 -9.88 4.55
CA ASN A 309 9.30 -10.30 3.17
C ASN A 309 7.92 -9.86 2.69
N TYR A 310 7.87 -9.15 1.57
CA TYR A 310 6.61 -8.59 1.09
C TYR A 310 5.62 -9.67 0.66
N ALA A 311 6.07 -10.84 0.19
CA ALA A 311 5.18 -11.95 -0.17
C ALA A 311 4.47 -12.49 1.07
N LEU A 312 5.23 -12.73 2.15
CA LEU A 312 4.66 -13.15 3.44
C LEU A 312 3.65 -12.12 3.96
N GLY A 313 3.98 -10.83 3.87
CA GLY A 313 3.03 -9.78 4.20
C GLY A 313 1.77 -9.84 3.33
N GLN A 314 1.90 -10.04 2.02
CA GLN A 314 0.76 -10.08 1.10
C GLN A 314 -0.16 -11.30 1.28
N ILE A 315 0.36 -12.42 1.82
CA ILE A 315 -0.45 -13.58 2.23
C ILE A 315 -1.50 -13.16 3.28
N PHE A 316 -1.19 -12.20 4.15
CA PHE A 316 -2.10 -11.71 5.19
C PHE A 316 -2.84 -10.42 4.81
N VAL A 317 -2.18 -9.49 4.13
CA VAL A 317 -2.79 -8.21 3.69
C VAL A 317 -3.95 -8.44 2.73
N THR A 318 -3.78 -9.37 1.79
CA THR A 318 -4.77 -9.64 0.76
C THR A 318 -6.09 -10.15 1.34
N PRO A 319 -6.11 -11.23 2.15
CA PRO A 319 -7.35 -11.67 2.77
C PRO A 319 -7.90 -10.61 3.69
N MET A 320 -7.08 -9.92 4.49
CA MET A 320 -7.54 -8.82 5.35
C MET A 320 -8.30 -7.74 4.56
N ALA A 321 -7.75 -7.30 3.41
CA ALA A 321 -8.40 -6.29 2.56
C ALA A 321 -9.71 -6.79 1.95
N LEU A 322 -9.79 -8.06 1.55
CA LEU A 322 -11.00 -8.67 1.02
C LEU A 322 -12.08 -8.82 2.11
N LEU A 323 -11.71 -9.32 3.30
CA LEU A 323 -12.58 -9.37 4.47
C LEU A 323 -13.13 -7.98 4.80
N MET A 324 -12.28 -6.96 4.89
CA MET A 324 -12.71 -5.57 5.14
C MET A 324 -13.65 -5.03 4.05
N THR A 325 -13.42 -5.41 2.78
CA THR A 325 -14.31 -5.01 1.69
C THR A 325 -15.68 -5.67 1.80
N THR A 326 -15.75 -6.96 2.20
CA THR A 326 -17.04 -7.65 2.43
C THR A 326 -17.84 -7.06 3.60
N LEU A 327 -17.17 -6.49 4.60
CA LEU A 327 -17.84 -5.77 5.68
C LEU A 327 -18.48 -4.45 5.20
N ALA A 328 -17.95 -3.86 4.13
CA ALA A 328 -18.48 -2.63 3.54
C ALA A 328 -19.60 -2.91 2.51
N VAL A 329 -19.48 -3.99 1.73
CA VAL A 329 -20.46 -4.42 0.72
C VAL A 329 -20.62 -5.95 0.80
N PRO A 330 -21.69 -6.46 1.46
CA PRO A 330 -21.95 -7.90 1.53
C PRO A 330 -22.41 -8.46 0.17
N GLY A 331 -21.93 -9.62 -0.27
CA GLY A 331 -22.61 -10.37 -1.33
C GLY A 331 -21.79 -11.30 -2.25
N GLU A 332 -20.53 -11.03 -2.57
CA GLU A 332 -19.85 -11.73 -3.68
C GLU A 332 -18.38 -12.10 -3.37
N ALA A 333 -18.16 -13.05 -2.45
CA ALA A 333 -16.82 -13.44 -2.02
C ALA A 333 -15.96 -14.11 -3.11
N ALA A 334 -16.58 -14.88 -4.02
CA ALA A 334 -15.87 -15.62 -5.06
C ALA A 334 -15.32 -14.70 -6.16
N ASP A 335 -16.15 -13.78 -6.64
CA ASP A 335 -15.78 -12.85 -7.69
C ASP A 335 -14.72 -11.85 -7.22
N MET A 336 -14.76 -11.46 -5.94
CA MET A 336 -13.76 -10.57 -5.35
C MET A 336 -12.36 -11.19 -5.31
N ALA A 337 -12.22 -12.50 -5.08
CA ALA A 337 -10.91 -13.15 -5.05
C ALA A 337 -10.26 -13.20 -6.44
N LEU A 338 -11.01 -13.59 -7.47
CA LEU A 338 -10.52 -13.59 -8.85
C LEU A 338 -10.22 -12.18 -9.34
N ALA A 339 -11.13 -11.22 -9.12
CA ALA A 339 -10.91 -9.81 -9.44
C ALA A 339 -9.60 -9.31 -8.82
N ARG A 340 -9.35 -9.65 -7.55
CA ARG A 340 -8.13 -9.23 -6.85
C ARG A 340 -6.85 -9.79 -7.45
N ILE A 341 -6.89 -11.02 -7.96
CA ILE A 341 -5.77 -11.66 -8.66
C ILE A 341 -5.51 -10.93 -9.98
N LEU A 342 -6.57 -10.73 -10.79
CA LEU A 342 -6.47 -10.07 -12.09
C LEU A 342 -5.93 -8.63 -11.96
N ASP A 343 -6.50 -7.86 -11.03
CA ASP A 343 -6.05 -6.49 -10.73
C ASP A 343 -4.59 -6.45 -10.27
N THR A 344 -4.17 -7.43 -9.47
CA THR A 344 -2.79 -7.48 -8.99
C THR A 344 -1.81 -7.83 -10.10
N VAL A 345 -2.16 -8.77 -10.98
CA VAL A 345 -1.35 -9.13 -12.14
C VAL A 345 -1.23 -7.94 -13.09
N LEU A 346 -2.35 -7.28 -13.42
CA LEU A 346 -2.36 -6.10 -14.27
C LEU A 346 -1.53 -4.97 -13.66
N GLY A 347 -1.78 -4.63 -12.39
CA GLY A 347 -1.04 -3.59 -11.68
C GLY A 347 0.46 -3.89 -11.62
N ALA A 348 0.85 -5.11 -11.28
CA ALA A 348 2.25 -5.53 -11.23
C ALA A 348 2.93 -5.47 -12.61
N GLY A 349 2.21 -5.87 -13.67
CA GLY A 349 2.65 -5.77 -15.06
C GLY A 349 2.89 -4.33 -15.48
N VAL A 350 1.88 -3.46 -15.34
CA VAL A 350 1.96 -2.03 -15.67
C VAL A 350 3.08 -1.35 -14.87
N GLY A 351 3.17 -1.62 -13.57
CA GLY A 351 4.22 -1.11 -12.71
C GLY A 351 5.61 -1.54 -13.18
N THR A 352 5.80 -2.81 -13.52
CA THR A 352 7.09 -3.33 -14.02
C THR A 352 7.47 -2.73 -15.37
N VAL A 353 6.52 -2.65 -16.31
CA VAL A 353 6.75 -2.07 -17.64
C VAL A 353 7.15 -0.61 -17.55
N LEU A 354 6.41 0.20 -16.78
CA LEU A 354 6.74 1.61 -16.61
C LEU A 354 8.04 1.79 -15.83
N ALA A 355 8.32 0.94 -14.83
CA ALA A 355 9.60 0.99 -14.15
C ALA A 355 10.78 0.72 -15.07
N LEU A 356 10.62 -0.24 -15.99
CA LEU A 356 11.61 -0.50 -17.01
C LEU A 356 11.71 0.67 -17.99
N ALA A 357 10.60 1.20 -18.50
CA ALA A 357 10.58 2.31 -19.45
C ALA A 357 11.24 3.59 -18.91
N PHE A 358 11.04 3.88 -17.62
CA PHE A 358 11.63 5.03 -16.93
C PHE A 358 12.98 4.74 -16.26
N SER A 359 13.54 3.53 -16.43
CA SER A 359 14.85 3.20 -15.87
C SER A 359 15.99 3.94 -16.56
N SER A 360 17.02 4.27 -15.80
CA SER A 360 18.27 4.82 -16.33
C SER A 360 19.13 3.73 -16.97
N VAL A 361 20.05 4.13 -17.85
CA VAL A 361 21.06 3.22 -18.42
C VAL A 361 21.91 2.58 -17.32
N GLN A 362 22.23 3.35 -16.29
CA GLN A 362 23.05 2.92 -15.16
C GLN A 362 22.38 1.79 -14.37
N GLU A 363 21.09 1.93 -14.03
CA GLU A 363 20.31 0.88 -13.33
C GLU A 363 20.26 -0.42 -14.13
N ARG A 364 20.14 -0.34 -15.46
CA ARG A 364 20.13 -1.52 -16.34
C ARG A 364 21.49 -2.22 -16.38
N ILE A 365 22.58 -1.46 -16.41
CA ILE A 365 23.94 -2.01 -16.36
C ILE A 365 24.20 -2.67 -15.00
N GLU A 366 23.77 -2.04 -13.91
CA GLU A 366 23.90 -2.59 -12.54
C GLU A 366 23.11 -3.89 -12.36
N LEU A 367 21.89 -3.96 -12.90
CA LEU A 367 21.11 -5.20 -12.95
C LEU A 367 21.88 -6.33 -13.65
N ALA A 368 22.47 -6.04 -14.81
CA ALA A 368 23.24 -7.01 -15.58
C ALA A 368 24.51 -7.47 -14.86
N ARG A 369 25.18 -6.57 -14.13
CA ARG A 369 26.35 -6.89 -13.30
C ARG A 369 25.99 -7.75 -12.10
N HIS A 370 24.89 -7.42 -11.41
CA HIS A 370 24.46 -8.18 -10.24
C HIS A 370 24.08 -9.61 -10.61
N HIS A 371 23.29 -9.81 -11.69
CA HIS A 371 22.90 -11.15 -12.11
C HIS A 371 24.10 -12.05 -12.48
N ARG A 372 25.21 -11.48 -12.93
CA ARG A 372 26.46 -12.22 -13.18
C ARG A 372 27.20 -12.65 -11.91
N ARG A 373 26.97 -11.95 -10.80
CA ARG A 373 27.60 -12.30 -9.51
C ARG A 373 26.82 -13.40 -8.79
N THR A 374 25.54 -13.56 -9.12
CA THR A 374 24.62 -14.48 -8.46
C THR A 374 24.19 -15.67 -9.30
N ALA A 375 24.50 -15.66 -10.61
CA ALA A 375 24.47 -16.82 -11.49
C ALA A 375 25.81 -17.53 -11.46
#